data_AF-A0A921ME14-F1
#
_entry.id   AF-A0A921ME14-F1
#
_cell.length_a   1.000
_cell.length_b   1.000
_cell.length_c   1.000
_cell.angle_alpha   90.00
_cell.angle_beta   90.00
_cell.angle_gamma   90.00
#
_symmetry.space_group_name_H-M   'P 1'
#
loop_
_entity.id
_entity.type
_entity.pdbx_description
1 polymer ?
#
loop_
_entity_poly.entity_id
_entity_poly.type
_entity_poly.pdbx_seq_one_letter_code
_entity_poly.pdbx_strand_id
1 'polypeptide(L)'
;VVLRIFQGLSAGAEWGGSALLSVEHAPVGRRGLFGSFTQIGSAAGMLLATSAFFTVQAVLTDEQFQQFGWRIPFLASALLIAFGLWIRLGVTDAPEFVEHKESGNVPDQPLWQVVTRHPRVLLVTVGLRLAQNSVYYLITVYMLTYLADQRGDSTSGVTAVMIASAVGLVTGPLWGAVSDRLGRRTVTLFGIAGIAVFGWLFFAFLDAGPLILLPIVVVLGMNLAHDAVYGPQAAWFAEQFPIEVRYSGVNMGYQLGTVIGGGIMPMVAALLFAAGGQTPWLICGYLTLLCVLSGVAALAAHDPARAEAVAAQAGVSPAAVVGSSPALTRP
;
A
#
# COMPACT_ATOMS: atom_id res chain seq x y z
N VAL A 1 3.79 -13.55 21.03
CA VAL A 1 4.24 -13.99 19.68
C VAL A 1 3.11 -14.66 18.91
N VAL A 2 2.49 -15.74 19.41
CA VAL A 2 1.40 -16.47 18.74
C VAL A 2 0.25 -15.57 18.26
N LEU A 3 -0.27 -14.68 19.11
CA LEU A 3 -1.34 -13.75 18.72
C LEU A 3 -0.94 -12.81 17.55
N ARG A 4 0.33 -12.40 17.47
CA ARG A 4 0.82 -11.58 16.34
C ARG A 4 0.91 -12.37 15.04
N ILE A 5 1.20 -13.67 15.12
CA ILE A 5 1.19 -14.55 13.94
C ILE A 5 -0.24 -14.63 13.39
N PHE A 6 -1.23 -14.88 14.26
CA PHE A 6 -2.64 -14.89 13.84
C PHE A 6 -3.10 -13.55 13.29
N GLN A 7 -2.70 -12.43 13.91
CA GLN A 7 -3.01 -11.09 13.41
C GLN A 7 -2.42 -10.86 12.01
N GLY A 8 -1.17 -11.25 11.78
CA GLY A 8 -0.53 -11.13 10.47
C GLY A 8 -1.21 -11.96 9.40
N LEU A 9 -1.56 -13.22 9.71
CA LEU A 9 -2.28 -14.11 8.80
C LEU A 9 -3.67 -13.56 8.46
N SER A 10 -4.41 -13.08 9.47
CA SER A 10 -5.73 -12.49 9.29
C SER A 10 -5.68 -11.21 8.44
N ALA A 11 -4.83 -10.25 8.81
CA ALA A 11 -4.68 -9.00 8.05
C ALA A 11 -4.28 -9.27 6.59
N GLY A 12 -3.44 -10.29 6.36
CA GLY A 12 -3.01 -10.64 5.03
C GLY A 12 -4.06 -11.32 4.16
N ALA A 13 -4.94 -12.15 4.74
CA ALA A 13 -6.06 -12.76 4.04
C ALA A 13 -7.18 -11.75 3.72
N GLU A 14 -7.39 -10.80 4.63
CA GLU A 14 -8.48 -9.81 4.52
C GLU A 14 -8.24 -8.81 3.38
N TRP A 15 -6.99 -8.36 3.18
CA TRP A 15 -6.66 -7.32 2.20
C TRP A 15 -6.97 -7.74 0.76
N GLY A 16 -6.46 -8.90 0.29
CA GLY A 16 -6.68 -9.28 -1.11
C GLY A 16 -8.14 -9.59 -1.43
N GLY A 17 -8.90 -10.14 -0.47
CA GLY A 17 -10.34 -10.31 -0.63
C GLY A 17 -11.07 -8.98 -0.77
N SER A 18 -10.77 -7.99 0.08
CA SER A 18 -11.37 -6.65 -0.04
C SER A 18 -10.95 -5.95 -1.34
N ALA A 19 -9.67 -6.01 -1.70
CA ALA A 19 -9.14 -5.38 -2.90
C ALA A 19 -9.82 -5.92 -4.16
N LEU A 20 -9.97 -7.24 -4.26
CA LEU A 20 -10.63 -7.86 -5.40
C LEU A 20 -12.12 -7.61 -5.42
N LEU A 21 -12.80 -7.70 -4.27
CA LEU A 21 -14.20 -7.36 -4.19
C LEU A 21 -14.47 -5.95 -4.72
N SER A 22 -13.68 -4.96 -4.29
CA SER A 22 -13.83 -3.58 -4.75
C SER A 22 -13.52 -3.42 -6.25
N VAL A 23 -12.48 -4.08 -6.75
CA VAL A 23 -12.04 -3.97 -8.16
C VAL A 23 -12.93 -4.73 -9.14
N GLU A 24 -13.52 -5.84 -8.73
CA GLU A 24 -14.37 -6.71 -9.56
C GLU A 24 -15.81 -6.21 -9.63
N HIS A 25 -16.30 -5.53 -8.59
CA HIS A 25 -17.59 -4.83 -8.61
C HIS A 25 -17.51 -3.41 -9.19
N ALA A 26 -16.32 -2.98 -9.63
CA ALA A 26 -16.13 -1.64 -10.16
C ALA A 26 -16.77 -1.48 -11.55
N PRO A 27 -17.44 -0.35 -11.82
CA PRO A 27 -17.83 0.02 -13.18
C PRO A 27 -16.63 0.06 -14.12
N VAL A 28 -16.88 -0.18 -15.41
CA VAL A 28 -15.86 -0.10 -16.47
C VAL A 28 -15.16 1.26 -16.41
N GLY A 29 -13.82 1.24 -16.48
CA GLY A 29 -12.98 2.43 -16.40
C GLY A 29 -12.93 3.12 -15.04
N ARG A 30 -13.41 2.49 -13.95
CA ARG A 30 -13.35 3.04 -12.58
C ARG A 30 -12.68 2.11 -11.55
N ARG A 31 -11.96 1.10 -12.03
CA ARG A 31 -11.34 0.08 -11.18
C ARG A 31 -10.34 0.67 -10.19
N GLY A 32 -9.64 1.74 -10.57
CA GLY A 32 -8.65 2.42 -9.72
C GLY A 32 -9.30 3.17 -8.59
N LEU A 33 -10.33 3.97 -8.89
CA LEU A 33 -11.11 4.65 -7.87
C LEU A 33 -11.75 3.63 -6.91
N PHE A 34 -12.37 2.56 -7.42
CA PHE A 34 -13.02 1.58 -6.56
C PHE A 34 -12.01 0.77 -5.73
N GLY A 35 -10.92 0.30 -6.34
CA GLY A 35 -9.85 -0.40 -5.63
C GLY A 35 -9.15 0.45 -4.56
N SER A 36 -9.12 1.78 -4.74
CA SER A 36 -8.53 2.68 -3.75
C SER A 36 -9.30 2.72 -2.41
N PHE A 37 -10.58 2.35 -2.37
CA PHE A 37 -11.35 2.33 -1.11
C PHE A 37 -10.81 1.29 -0.12
N THR A 38 -10.28 0.16 -0.60
CA THR A 38 -9.54 -0.79 0.25
C THR A 38 -8.32 -0.12 0.88
N GLN A 39 -7.66 0.77 0.13
CA GLN A 39 -6.45 1.47 0.57
C GLN A 39 -6.76 2.56 1.61
N ILE A 40 -7.91 3.24 1.50
CA ILE A 40 -8.41 4.20 2.50
C ILE A 40 -8.47 3.55 3.88
N GLY A 41 -8.82 2.26 3.98
CA GLY A 41 -8.86 1.53 5.24
C GLY A 41 -7.56 1.64 6.04
N SER A 42 -6.41 1.67 5.37
CA SER A 42 -5.10 1.88 6.01
C SER A 42 -4.97 3.29 6.59
N ALA A 43 -5.33 4.32 5.84
CA ALA A 43 -5.25 5.72 6.27
C ALA A 43 -6.24 6.01 7.41
N ALA A 44 -7.48 5.51 7.29
CA ALA A 44 -8.51 5.64 8.32
C ALA A 44 -8.11 4.90 9.61
N GLY A 45 -7.59 3.68 9.48
CA GLY A 45 -7.10 2.91 10.63
C GLY A 45 -5.93 3.60 11.33
N MET A 46 -4.97 4.12 10.57
CA MET A 46 -3.84 4.88 11.12
C MET A 46 -4.30 6.17 11.82
N LEU A 47 -5.23 6.92 11.20
CA LEU A 47 -5.78 8.13 11.79
C LEU A 47 -6.51 7.84 13.10
N LEU A 48 -7.38 6.83 13.12
CA LEU A 48 -8.13 6.45 14.31
C LEU A 48 -7.21 5.95 15.42
N ALA A 49 -6.25 5.09 15.08
CA ALA A 49 -5.27 4.58 16.04
C ALA A 49 -4.45 5.73 16.64
N THR A 50 -3.86 6.58 15.78
CA THR A 50 -3.01 7.69 16.21
C THR A 50 -3.79 8.70 17.05
N SER A 51 -5.00 9.07 16.61
CA SER A 51 -5.88 9.99 17.36
C SER A 51 -6.29 9.42 18.72
N ALA A 52 -6.61 8.13 18.79
CA ALA A 52 -6.99 7.49 20.04
C ALA A 52 -5.82 7.44 21.03
N PHE A 53 -4.63 7.04 20.57
CA PHE A 53 -3.42 7.05 21.42
C PHE A 53 -3.05 8.46 21.88
N PHE A 54 -3.08 9.44 20.98
CA PHE A 54 -2.80 10.84 21.29
C PHE A 54 -3.77 11.39 22.33
N THR A 55 -5.08 11.13 22.17
CA THR A 55 -6.12 11.57 23.11
C THR A 55 -5.91 10.97 24.49
N VAL A 56 -5.61 9.67 24.57
CA VAL A 56 -5.39 8.99 25.86
C VAL A 56 -4.14 9.51 26.55
N GLN A 57 -3.05 9.75 25.82
CA GLN A 57 -1.83 10.35 26.37
C GLN A 57 -2.02 11.81 26.80
N ALA A 58 -2.91 12.55 26.15
CA ALA A 58 -3.19 13.94 26.54
C ALA A 58 -3.99 14.07 27.84
N VAL A 59 -4.73 13.01 28.24
CA VAL A 59 -5.64 13.04 29.40
C VAL A 59 -5.08 12.27 30.60
N LEU A 60 -4.19 11.31 30.37
CA LEU A 60 -3.59 10.48 31.42
C LEU A 60 -2.14 10.88 31.72
N THR A 61 -1.68 10.62 32.94
CA THR A 61 -0.24 10.69 33.25
C THR A 61 0.52 9.51 32.64
N ASP A 62 1.83 9.63 32.49
CA ASP A 62 2.68 8.54 31.98
C ASP A 62 2.52 7.25 32.78
N GLU A 63 2.46 7.35 34.12
CA GLU A 63 2.27 6.20 35.00
C GLU A 63 0.91 5.52 34.77
N GLN A 64 -0.16 6.30 34.63
CA GLN A 64 -1.50 5.78 34.32
C GLN A 64 -1.54 5.13 32.94
N PHE A 65 -0.88 5.76 31.96
CA PHE A 65 -0.79 5.22 30.61
C PHE A 65 -0.12 3.84 30.60
N GLN A 66 1.01 3.69 31.29
CA GLN A 66 1.75 2.42 31.40
C GLN A 66 0.96 1.36 32.19
N GLN A 67 0.27 1.77 33.26
CA GLN A 67 -0.52 0.84 34.08
C GLN A 67 -1.73 0.29 33.34
N PHE A 68 -2.52 1.14 32.68
CA PHE A 68 -3.76 0.72 32.02
C PHE A 68 -4.18 1.54 30.79
N GLY A 69 -3.72 2.78 30.63
CA GLY A 69 -4.21 3.67 29.58
C GLY A 69 -4.06 3.10 28.18
N TRP A 70 -2.96 2.41 27.87
CA TRP A 70 -2.74 1.77 26.57
C TRP A 70 -3.80 0.71 26.21
N ARG A 71 -4.52 0.14 27.21
CA ARG A 71 -5.57 -0.84 26.97
C ARG A 71 -6.86 -0.23 26.43
N ILE A 72 -7.11 1.06 26.69
CA ILE A 72 -8.32 1.76 26.23
C ILE A 72 -8.43 1.75 24.70
N PRO A 73 -7.45 2.25 23.91
CA PRO A 73 -7.54 2.22 22.46
C PRO A 73 -7.52 0.78 21.91
N PHE A 74 -6.81 -0.13 22.58
CA PHE A 74 -6.76 -1.54 22.21
C PHE A 74 -8.12 -2.23 22.35
N LEU A 75 -8.84 -2.02 23.45
CA LEU A 75 -10.17 -2.60 23.64
C LEU A 75 -11.21 -1.92 22.74
N ALA A 76 -11.08 -0.61 22.51
CA ALA A 76 -11.94 0.11 21.58
C ALA A 76 -11.85 -0.44 20.13
N SER A 77 -10.69 -0.96 19.71
CA SER A 77 -10.57 -1.58 18.37
C SER A 77 -11.43 -2.82 18.20
N ALA A 78 -11.88 -3.47 19.29
CA ALA A 78 -12.81 -4.61 19.20
C ALA A 78 -14.16 -4.18 18.59
N LEU A 79 -14.61 -2.95 18.82
CA LEU A 79 -15.84 -2.41 18.21
C LEU A 79 -15.68 -2.26 16.70
N LEU A 80 -14.52 -1.80 16.23
CA LEU A 80 -14.22 -1.68 14.81
C LEU A 80 -14.16 -3.06 14.14
N ILE A 81 -13.58 -4.07 14.82
CA ILE A 81 -13.57 -5.45 14.33
C ILE A 81 -14.99 -6.01 14.24
N ALA A 82 -15.83 -5.83 15.27
CA ALA A 82 -17.21 -6.29 15.27
C ALA A 82 -18.03 -5.65 14.14
N PHE A 83 -17.87 -4.34 13.93
CA PHE A 83 -18.50 -3.62 12.83
C PHE A 83 -18.02 -4.11 11.45
N GLY A 84 -16.72 -4.31 11.28
CA GLY A 84 -16.15 -4.87 10.05
C GLY A 84 -16.66 -6.29 9.77
N LEU A 85 -16.77 -7.14 10.79
CA LEU A 85 -17.33 -8.48 10.68
C LEU A 85 -18.80 -8.45 10.27
N TRP A 86 -19.60 -7.55 10.88
CA TRP A 86 -21.01 -7.38 10.52
C TRP A 86 -21.20 -7.00 9.06
N ILE A 87 -20.40 -6.05 8.54
CA ILE A 87 -20.41 -5.70 7.12
C ILE A 87 -20.02 -6.91 6.27
N ARG A 88 -18.92 -7.59 6.63
CA ARG A 88 -18.36 -8.68 5.82
C ARG A 88 -19.30 -9.89 5.72
N LEU A 89 -20.08 -10.17 6.75
CA LEU A 89 -21.10 -11.22 6.74
C LEU A 89 -22.28 -10.90 5.79
N GLY A 90 -22.47 -9.64 5.39
CA GLY A 90 -23.53 -9.21 4.48
C GLY A 90 -23.13 -9.08 3.01
N VAL A 91 -21.84 -9.27 2.67
CA VAL A 91 -21.33 -9.13 1.30
C VAL A 91 -21.31 -10.49 0.60
N THR A 92 -21.87 -10.55 -0.60
CA THR A 92 -21.79 -11.73 -1.49
C THR A 92 -20.53 -11.68 -2.36
N ASP A 93 -19.98 -12.85 -2.68
CA ASP A 93 -18.85 -12.97 -3.61
C ASP A 93 -19.20 -12.40 -5.01
N ALA A 94 -18.17 -11.96 -5.76
CA ALA A 94 -18.36 -11.39 -7.08
C ALA A 94 -18.96 -12.42 -8.08
N PRO A 95 -19.85 -12.01 -9.01
CA PRO A 95 -20.47 -12.94 -9.97
C PRO A 95 -19.45 -13.74 -10.78
N GLU A 96 -18.36 -13.11 -11.22
CA GLU A 96 -17.26 -13.76 -11.95
C GLU A 96 -16.57 -14.84 -11.08
N PHE A 97 -16.44 -14.61 -9.78
CA PHE A 97 -15.87 -15.58 -8.83
C PHE A 97 -16.83 -16.75 -8.56
N VAL A 98 -18.13 -16.48 -8.46
CA VAL A 98 -19.18 -17.49 -8.30
C VAL A 98 -19.24 -18.39 -9.54
N GLU A 99 -19.29 -17.81 -10.75
CA GLU A 99 -19.31 -18.54 -12.02
C GLU A 99 -18.06 -19.43 -12.17
N HIS A 100 -16.89 -18.91 -11.81
CA HIS A 100 -15.66 -19.69 -11.85
C HIS A 100 -15.68 -20.86 -10.84
N LYS A 101 -16.16 -20.63 -9.62
CA LYS A 101 -16.30 -21.67 -8.59
C LYS A 101 -17.29 -22.76 -9.00
N GLU A 102 -18.41 -22.38 -9.63
CA GLU A 102 -19.44 -23.30 -10.13
C GLU A 102 -18.98 -24.08 -11.37
N SER A 103 -18.09 -23.52 -12.18
CA SER A 103 -17.51 -24.20 -13.36
C SER A 103 -16.60 -25.39 -13.01
N GLY A 104 -16.24 -25.58 -11.73
CA GLY A 104 -15.34 -26.65 -11.27
C GLY A 104 -13.87 -26.46 -11.64
N ASN A 105 -13.50 -25.36 -12.31
CA ASN A 105 -12.13 -25.05 -12.72
C ASN A 105 -11.28 -24.40 -11.61
N VAL A 106 -11.59 -24.67 -10.33
CA VAL A 106 -10.77 -24.16 -9.22
C VAL A 106 -9.50 -25.01 -9.15
N PRO A 107 -8.30 -24.42 -9.31
CA PRO A 107 -7.07 -25.20 -9.30
C PRO A 107 -6.80 -25.80 -7.91
N ASP A 108 -6.39 -27.08 -7.86
CA ASP A 108 -6.09 -27.79 -6.59
C ASP A 108 -5.02 -27.12 -5.73
N GLN A 109 -4.12 -26.33 -6.35
CA GLN A 109 -3.01 -25.65 -5.67
C GLN A 109 -2.75 -24.25 -6.27
N PRO A 110 -3.64 -23.27 -6.03
CA PRO A 110 -3.59 -21.99 -6.73
C PRO A 110 -2.35 -21.18 -6.36
N LEU A 111 -1.87 -21.28 -5.11
CA LEU A 111 -0.61 -20.64 -4.68
C LEU A 111 0.61 -21.21 -5.41
N TRP A 112 0.68 -22.53 -5.59
CA TRP A 112 1.81 -23.16 -6.28
C TRP A 112 1.80 -22.86 -7.78
N GLN A 113 0.61 -22.75 -8.39
CA GLN A 113 0.46 -22.34 -9.78
C GLN A 113 0.93 -20.90 -10.01
N VAL A 114 0.68 -19.97 -9.09
CA VAL A 114 1.23 -18.61 -9.19
C VAL A 114 2.76 -18.64 -9.28
N VAL A 115 3.41 -19.40 -8.40
CA VAL A 115 4.88 -19.47 -8.33
C VAL A 115 5.48 -20.17 -9.56
N THR A 116 4.85 -21.24 -10.04
CA THR A 116 5.41 -22.07 -11.12
C THR A 116 5.01 -21.62 -12.51
N ARG A 117 3.77 -21.16 -12.70
CA ARG A 117 3.20 -20.78 -14.01
C ARG A 117 3.15 -19.28 -14.24
N HIS A 118 3.13 -18.46 -13.18
CA HIS A 118 3.10 -17.00 -13.29
C HIS A 118 4.24 -16.26 -12.54
N PRO A 119 5.49 -16.79 -12.52
CA PRO A 119 6.57 -16.20 -11.72
C PRO A 119 6.90 -14.77 -12.13
N ARG A 120 6.85 -14.45 -13.42
CA ARG A 120 7.12 -13.09 -13.92
C ARG A 120 6.11 -12.09 -13.37
N VAL A 121 4.83 -12.45 -13.38
CA VAL A 121 3.73 -11.61 -12.90
C VAL A 121 3.84 -11.42 -11.38
N LEU A 122 4.21 -12.48 -10.66
CA LEU A 122 4.50 -12.42 -9.23
C LEU A 122 5.66 -11.46 -8.94
N LEU A 123 6.79 -11.58 -9.63
CA LEU A 123 7.94 -10.69 -9.45
C LEU A 123 7.63 -9.23 -9.77
N VAL A 124 6.81 -8.98 -10.79
CA VAL A 124 6.33 -7.64 -11.13
C VAL A 124 5.51 -7.06 -9.96
N THR A 125 4.52 -7.79 -9.44
CA THR A 125 3.69 -7.29 -8.33
C THR A 125 4.47 -7.12 -7.03
N VAL A 126 5.44 -7.99 -6.74
CA VAL A 126 6.41 -7.79 -5.65
C VAL A 126 7.20 -6.50 -5.86
N GLY A 127 7.77 -6.31 -7.06
CA GLY A 127 8.56 -5.12 -7.42
C GLY A 127 7.77 -3.82 -7.31
N LEU A 128 6.51 -3.82 -7.76
CA LEU A 128 5.59 -2.67 -7.66
C LEU A 128 5.31 -2.22 -6.22
N ARG A 129 5.48 -3.11 -5.24
CA ARG A 129 5.22 -2.82 -3.83
C ARG A 129 6.42 -2.20 -3.11
N LEU A 130 7.65 -2.46 -3.59
CA LEU A 130 8.88 -2.17 -2.84
C LEU A 130 8.98 -0.71 -2.40
N ALA A 131 9.10 0.23 -3.35
CA ALA A 131 9.34 1.65 -3.06
C ALA A 131 8.23 2.28 -2.21
N GLN A 132 6.97 2.01 -2.57
CA GLN A 132 5.81 2.56 -1.88
C GLN A 132 5.73 2.06 -0.43
N ASN A 133 5.94 0.77 -0.19
CA ASN A 133 5.88 0.25 1.17
C ASN A 133 7.09 0.72 2.00
N SER A 134 8.25 0.91 1.38
CA SER A 134 9.46 1.40 2.07
C SER A 134 9.28 2.81 2.60
N VAL A 135 8.86 3.73 1.75
CA VAL A 135 8.66 5.13 2.18
C VAL A 135 7.57 5.23 3.26
N TYR A 136 6.53 4.39 3.17
CA TYR A 136 5.48 4.34 4.19
C TYR A 136 6.05 3.97 5.58
N TYR A 137 6.83 2.90 5.68
CA TYR A 137 7.42 2.47 6.95
C TYR A 137 8.56 3.38 7.41
N LEU A 138 9.28 4.03 6.49
CA LEU A 138 10.26 5.06 6.85
C LEU A 138 9.58 6.25 7.54
N ILE A 139 8.45 6.72 7.02
CA ILE A 139 7.72 7.85 7.60
C ILE A 139 6.95 7.44 8.86
N THR A 140 6.26 6.30 8.86
CA THR A 140 5.34 5.96 9.96
C THR A 140 6.03 5.30 11.16
N VAL A 141 7.22 4.74 10.97
CA VAL A 141 7.93 4.01 12.02
C VAL A 141 9.32 4.59 12.23
N TYR A 142 10.18 4.54 11.22
CA TYR A 142 11.59 4.91 11.39
C TYR A 142 11.77 6.39 11.74
N MET A 143 11.00 7.30 11.13
CA MET A 143 11.02 8.73 11.44
C MET A 143 10.75 9.01 12.92
N LEU A 144 9.82 8.28 13.55
CA LEU A 144 9.51 8.46 14.96
C LEU A 144 10.70 8.10 15.85
N THR A 145 11.35 6.97 15.55
CA THR A 145 12.60 6.56 16.21
C THR A 145 13.71 7.58 15.97
N TYR A 146 13.88 8.03 14.72
CA TYR A 146 14.89 9.01 14.34
C TYR A 146 14.74 10.31 15.12
N LEU A 147 13.53 10.86 15.17
CA LEU A 147 13.27 12.12 15.86
C LEU A 147 13.38 11.97 17.38
N ALA A 148 12.98 10.83 17.95
CA ALA A 148 13.21 10.55 19.36
C ALA A 148 14.72 10.54 19.69
N ASP A 149 15.51 9.82 18.90
CA ASP A 149 16.94 9.61 19.18
C ASP A 149 17.79 10.84 18.84
N GLN A 150 17.53 11.52 17.72
CA GLN A 150 18.36 12.61 17.21
C GLN A 150 17.88 14.01 17.61
N ARG A 151 16.58 14.15 17.89
CA ARG A 151 15.93 15.46 18.13
C ARG A 151 15.20 15.54 19.48
N GLY A 152 15.07 14.42 20.20
CA GLY A 152 14.30 14.35 21.44
C GLY A 152 12.80 14.59 21.28
N ASP A 153 12.24 14.45 20.07
CA ASP A 153 10.84 14.80 19.78
C ASP A 153 10.17 13.85 18.78
N SER A 154 9.58 12.77 19.28
CA SER A 154 8.69 11.93 18.47
C SER A 154 7.30 12.54 18.22
N THR A 155 6.87 13.50 19.05
CA THR A 155 5.51 14.05 19.03
C THR A 155 5.23 14.80 17.73
N SER A 156 6.17 15.61 17.26
CA SER A 156 6.06 16.27 15.94
C SER A 156 5.84 15.26 14.81
N GLY A 157 6.52 14.12 14.87
CA GLY A 157 6.35 13.03 13.90
C GLY A 157 4.97 12.39 13.97
N VAL A 158 4.45 12.13 15.18
CA VAL A 158 3.09 11.60 15.39
C VAL A 158 2.04 12.55 14.81
N THR A 159 2.16 13.86 15.09
CA THR A 159 1.26 14.88 14.56
C THR A 159 1.32 14.94 13.02
N ALA A 160 2.51 14.87 12.42
CA ALA A 160 2.67 14.87 10.98
C ALA A 160 2.01 13.63 10.32
N VAL A 161 2.19 12.44 10.89
CA VAL A 161 1.56 11.20 10.40
C VAL A 161 0.04 11.26 10.53
N MET A 162 -0.48 11.81 11.63
CA MET A 162 -1.91 11.99 11.84
C MET A 162 -2.53 12.89 10.76
N ILE A 163 -1.91 14.04 10.49
CA ILE A 163 -2.36 14.97 9.43
C ILE A 163 -2.31 14.30 8.06
N ALA A 164 -1.19 13.66 7.70
CA ALA A 164 -1.06 12.98 6.42
C ALA A 164 -2.05 11.83 6.25
N SER A 165 -2.39 11.13 7.34
CA SER A 165 -3.42 10.08 7.33
C SER A 165 -4.82 10.66 7.05
N ALA A 166 -5.15 11.82 7.64
CA ALA A 166 -6.40 12.52 7.35
C ALA A 166 -6.49 12.99 5.90
N VAL A 167 -5.41 13.56 5.37
CA VAL A 167 -5.31 13.96 3.95
C VAL A 167 -5.39 12.71 3.04
N GLY A 168 -4.79 11.59 3.47
CA GLY A 168 -4.76 10.30 2.78
C GLY A 168 -6.14 9.72 2.47
N LEU A 169 -7.14 10.02 3.30
CA LEU A 169 -8.54 9.63 3.06
C LEU A 169 -9.08 10.18 1.74
N VAL A 170 -8.55 11.33 1.29
CA VAL A 170 -8.96 12.00 0.05
C VAL A 170 -7.96 11.71 -1.06
N THR A 171 -6.66 11.79 -0.79
CA THR A 171 -5.64 11.66 -1.84
C THR A 171 -5.50 10.25 -2.40
N GLY A 172 -5.70 9.20 -1.59
CA GLY A 172 -5.73 7.82 -2.09
C GLY A 172 -6.75 7.61 -3.22
N PRO A 173 -8.03 7.95 -3.01
CA PRO A 173 -9.06 7.89 -4.05
C PRO A 173 -8.84 8.81 -5.23
N LEU A 174 -8.33 10.02 -4.99
CA LEU A 174 -7.98 10.93 -6.08
C LEU A 174 -6.94 10.29 -7.01
N TRP A 175 -5.87 9.71 -6.47
CA TRP A 175 -4.87 9.02 -7.27
C TRP A 175 -5.42 7.77 -7.96
N GLY A 176 -6.29 7.01 -7.30
CA GLY A 176 -7.03 5.91 -7.93
C GLY A 176 -7.82 6.37 -9.16
N ALA A 177 -8.56 7.47 -9.05
CA ALA A 177 -9.33 8.05 -10.14
C ALA A 177 -8.46 8.67 -11.25
N VAL A 178 -7.34 9.32 -10.89
CA VAL A 178 -6.38 9.85 -11.88
C VAL A 178 -5.77 8.72 -12.70
N SER A 179 -5.50 7.58 -12.06
CA SER A 179 -4.99 6.38 -12.71
C SER A 179 -5.96 5.80 -13.74
N ASP A 180 -7.27 5.89 -13.47
CA ASP A 180 -8.30 5.45 -14.42
C ASP A 180 -8.27 6.27 -15.72
N ARG A 181 -7.75 7.51 -15.67
CA ARG A 181 -7.68 8.41 -16.83
C ARG A 181 -6.32 8.43 -17.53
N LEU A 182 -5.23 8.40 -16.76
CA LEU A 182 -3.85 8.55 -17.28
C LEU A 182 -3.12 7.21 -17.47
N GLY A 183 -3.71 6.11 -17.02
CA GLY A 183 -3.10 4.78 -16.97
C GLY A 183 -2.35 4.54 -15.66
N ARG A 184 -2.32 3.27 -15.23
CA ARG A 184 -1.73 2.84 -13.94
C ARG A 184 -0.23 3.09 -13.90
N ARG A 185 0.45 2.80 -15.01
CA ARG A 185 1.89 2.90 -15.13
C ARG A 185 2.36 4.34 -15.02
N THR A 186 1.71 5.26 -15.72
CA THR A 186 2.08 6.68 -15.73
C THR A 186 2.04 7.28 -14.33
N VAL A 187 0.94 7.03 -13.61
CA VAL A 187 0.75 7.56 -12.25
C VAL A 187 1.73 6.93 -11.27
N THR A 188 1.95 5.61 -11.38
CA THR A 188 2.89 4.92 -10.49
C THR A 188 4.34 5.36 -10.73
N LEU A 189 4.76 5.54 -11.99
CA LEU A 189 6.11 6.04 -12.29
C LEU A 189 6.32 7.47 -11.77
N PHE A 190 5.31 8.33 -11.86
CA PHE A 190 5.33 9.65 -11.23
C PHE A 190 5.54 9.53 -9.71
N GLY A 191 4.76 8.69 -9.03
CA GLY A 191 4.89 8.45 -7.60
C GLY A 191 6.27 7.91 -7.22
N ILE A 192 6.79 6.91 -7.95
CA ILE A 192 8.12 6.32 -7.72
C ILE A 192 9.24 7.37 -7.87
N ALA A 193 9.18 8.20 -8.90
CA ALA A 193 10.15 9.29 -9.10
C ALA A 193 10.03 10.32 -7.96
N GLY A 194 8.80 10.64 -7.54
CA GLY A 194 8.54 11.49 -6.39
C GLY A 194 9.15 10.93 -5.11
N ILE A 195 9.00 9.64 -4.83
CA ILE A 195 9.58 8.96 -3.66
C ILE A 195 11.11 9.02 -3.71
N ALA A 196 11.71 8.77 -4.87
CA ALA A 196 13.15 8.80 -5.04
C ALA A 196 13.72 10.18 -4.68
N VAL A 197 13.12 11.27 -5.19
CA VAL A 197 13.55 12.64 -4.86
C VAL A 197 13.22 12.99 -3.41
N PHE A 198 12.02 12.65 -2.96
CA PHE A 198 11.54 12.93 -1.61
C PHE A 198 12.46 12.33 -0.54
N GLY A 199 12.94 11.09 -0.71
CA GLY A 199 13.81 10.44 0.27
C GLY A 199 15.04 11.26 0.64
N TRP A 200 15.68 11.92 -0.33
CA TRP A 200 16.84 12.79 -0.08
C TRP A 200 16.44 14.09 0.60
N LEU A 201 15.38 14.75 0.12
CA LEU A 201 14.91 16.01 0.70
C LEU A 201 14.37 15.83 2.12
N PHE A 202 13.71 14.70 2.36
CA PHE A 202 13.14 14.33 3.65
C PHE A 202 14.23 14.21 4.71
N PHE A 203 15.28 13.42 4.45
CA PHE A 203 16.35 13.26 5.42
C PHE A 203 17.22 14.51 5.57
N ALA A 204 17.44 15.28 4.50
CA ALA A 204 18.08 16.58 4.60
C ALA A 204 17.27 17.56 5.49
N PHE A 205 15.94 17.50 5.43
CA PHE A 205 15.07 18.27 6.31
C PHE A 205 15.04 17.71 7.74
N LEU A 206 15.05 16.39 7.92
CA LEU A 206 14.81 15.76 9.22
C LEU A 206 15.89 16.09 10.27
N ASP A 207 17.13 16.32 9.83
CA ASP A 207 18.26 16.64 10.71
C ASP A 207 18.17 18.03 11.34
N ALA A 208 17.87 19.04 10.52
CA ALA A 208 18.02 20.45 10.91
C ALA A 208 16.75 21.29 10.70
N GLY A 209 15.76 20.76 9.99
CA GLY A 209 14.55 21.48 9.61
C GLY A 209 13.69 21.88 10.81
N PRO A 210 12.91 22.97 10.67
CA PRO A 210 11.95 23.38 11.68
C PRO A 210 10.79 22.38 11.73
N LEU A 211 10.64 21.65 12.85
CA LEU A 211 9.66 20.55 12.98
C LEU A 211 8.20 20.99 12.79
N ILE A 212 7.88 22.27 12.97
CA ILE A 212 6.57 22.84 12.65
C ILE A 212 6.18 22.68 11.17
N LEU A 213 7.17 22.57 10.26
CA LEU A 213 6.95 22.32 8.83
C LEU A 213 6.94 20.82 8.49
N LEU A 214 7.25 19.93 9.44
CA LEU A 214 7.28 18.48 9.20
C LEU A 214 5.95 17.93 8.66
N PRO A 215 4.76 18.37 9.11
CA PRO A 215 3.50 17.92 8.51
C PRO A 215 3.41 18.19 7.00
N ILE A 216 3.90 19.35 6.53
CA ILE A 216 3.90 19.69 5.10
C ILE A 216 4.85 18.75 4.34
N VAL A 217 6.05 18.52 4.87
CA VAL A 217 7.03 17.60 4.28
C VAL A 217 6.45 16.19 4.18
N VAL A 218 5.87 15.68 5.26
CA VAL A 218 5.26 14.35 5.31
C VAL A 218 4.07 14.24 4.35
N VAL A 219 3.24 15.28 4.22
CA VAL A 219 2.14 15.31 3.24
C VAL A 219 2.66 15.26 1.80
N LEU A 220 3.76 15.95 1.48
CA LEU A 220 4.40 15.85 0.16
C LEU A 220 4.94 14.44 -0.12
N GLY A 221 5.52 13.77 0.87
CA GLY A 221 5.96 12.38 0.71
C GLY A 221 4.81 11.39 0.59
N MET A 222 3.87 11.44 1.53
CA MET A 222 2.76 10.49 1.65
C MET A 222 1.69 10.72 0.58
N ASN A 223 1.18 11.94 0.46
CA ASN A 223 -0.04 12.18 -0.28
C ASN A 223 0.20 12.54 -1.76
N LEU A 224 1.37 13.08 -2.10
CA LEU A 224 1.75 13.38 -3.49
C LEU A 224 2.50 12.21 -4.14
N ALA A 225 3.47 11.60 -3.44
CA ALA A 225 4.32 10.56 -4.03
C ALA A 225 3.85 9.13 -3.70
N HIS A 226 3.68 8.80 -2.41
CA HIS A 226 3.27 7.44 -2.00
C HIS A 226 1.86 7.09 -2.47
N ASP A 227 0.87 7.97 -2.27
CA ASP A 227 -0.53 7.69 -2.63
C ASP A 227 -0.73 7.56 -4.14
N ALA A 228 0.12 8.20 -4.95
CA ALA A 228 0.14 8.01 -6.41
C ALA A 228 0.47 6.56 -6.79
N VAL A 229 1.29 5.88 -5.99
CA VAL A 229 1.58 4.44 -6.18
C VAL A 229 0.52 3.59 -5.50
N TYR A 230 0.13 3.93 -4.27
CA TYR A 230 -0.72 3.09 -3.42
C TYR A 230 -2.18 3.07 -3.86
N GLY A 231 -2.72 4.21 -4.31
CA GLY A 231 -4.11 4.37 -4.77
C GLY A 231 -4.51 3.40 -5.88
N PRO A 232 -3.81 3.37 -7.03
CA PRO A 232 -4.10 2.40 -8.10
C PRO A 232 -3.75 0.95 -7.79
N GLN A 233 -2.99 0.67 -6.74
CA GLN A 233 -2.26 -0.59 -6.59
C GLN A 233 -3.19 -1.82 -6.55
N ALA A 234 -4.32 -1.72 -5.86
CA ALA A 234 -5.31 -2.80 -5.78
C ALA A 234 -5.81 -3.20 -7.18
N ALA A 235 -6.20 -2.22 -8.00
CA ALA A 235 -6.64 -2.44 -9.37
C ALA A 235 -5.50 -2.98 -10.23
N TRP A 236 -4.32 -2.36 -10.13
CA TRP A 236 -3.21 -2.72 -11.00
C TRP A 236 -2.70 -4.15 -10.73
N PHE A 237 -2.73 -4.58 -9.46
CA PHE A 237 -2.38 -5.95 -9.07
C PHE A 237 -3.42 -6.95 -9.59
N ALA A 238 -4.71 -6.66 -9.43
CA ALA A 238 -5.78 -7.51 -9.95
C ALA A 238 -5.69 -7.68 -11.49
N GLU A 239 -5.36 -6.61 -12.20
CA GLU A 239 -5.18 -6.57 -13.64
C GLU A 239 -3.93 -7.34 -14.14
N GLN A 240 -2.98 -7.68 -13.26
CA GLN A 240 -1.79 -8.45 -13.62
C GLN A 240 -2.07 -9.95 -13.74
N PHE A 241 -3.02 -10.48 -12.96
CA PHE A 241 -3.25 -11.91 -12.85
C PHE A 241 -4.53 -12.34 -13.57
N PRO A 242 -4.52 -13.51 -14.25
CA PRO A 242 -5.73 -14.07 -14.82
C PRO A 242 -6.66 -14.54 -13.69
N ILE A 243 -7.97 -14.57 -13.96
CA ILE A 243 -9.05 -14.69 -12.95
C ILE A 243 -8.83 -15.89 -12.03
N GLU A 244 -8.39 -17.02 -12.60
CA GLU A 244 -8.30 -18.33 -11.94
C GLU A 244 -7.29 -18.35 -10.79
N VAL A 245 -6.22 -17.54 -10.90
CA VAL A 245 -5.19 -17.42 -9.86
C VAL A 245 -5.13 -16.01 -9.28
N ARG A 246 -6.03 -15.10 -9.66
CA ARG A 246 -5.98 -13.69 -9.28
C ARG A 246 -5.96 -13.49 -7.77
N TYR A 247 -6.86 -14.16 -7.05
CA TYR A 247 -6.92 -14.07 -5.59
C TYR A 247 -5.60 -14.48 -4.92
N SER A 248 -5.07 -15.64 -5.29
CA SER A 248 -3.81 -16.15 -4.74
C SER A 248 -2.60 -15.31 -5.17
N GLY A 249 -2.57 -14.87 -6.43
CA GLY A 249 -1.48 -14.09 -7.00
C GLY A 249 -1.37 -12.70 -6.41
N VAL A 250 -2.48 -11.98 -6.33
CA VAL A 250 -2.56 -10.63 -5.73
C VAL A 250 -2.14 -10.68 -4.26
N ASN A 251 -2.68 -11.62 -3.49
CA ASN A 251 -2.30 -11.79 -2.08
C ASN A 251 -0.81 -12.12 -1.93
N MET A 252 -0.30 -13.09 -2.68
CA MET A 252 1.09 -13.50 -2.57
C MET A 252 2.07 -12.38 -2.95
N GLY A 253 1.83 -11.72 -4.08
CA GLY A 253 2.65 -10.59 -4.54
C GLY A 253 2.64 -9.44 -3.55
N TYR A 254 1.47 -9.10 -3.00
CA TYR A 254 1.33 -8.07 -1.98
C TYR A 254 2.08 -8.42 -0.69
N GLN A 255 1.96 -9.65 -0.18
CA GLN A 255 2.62 -10.04 1.07
C GLN A 255 4.14 -10.14 0.93
N LEU A 256 4.64 -10.78 -0.13
CA LEU A 256 6.08 -10.86 -0.38
C LEU A 256 6.69 -9.47 -0.57
N GLY A 257 6.02 -8.61 -1.37
CA GLY A 257 6.41 -7.21 -1.53
C GLY A 257 6.35 -6.43 -0.22
N THR A 258 5.38 -6.70 0.64
CA THR A 258 5.23 -6.01 1.93
C THR A 258 6.32 -6.41 2.93
N VAL A 259 6.68 -7.69 3.00
CA VAL A 259 7.76 -8.19 3.85
C VAL A 259 9.10 -7.57 3.45
N ILE A 260 9.44 -7.64 2.16
CA ILE A 260 10.72 -7.15 1.63
C ILE A 260 10.76 -5.62 1.63
N GLY A 261 9.70 -4.99 1.13
CA GLY A 261 9.64 -3.55 0.93
C GLY A 261 9.33 -2.75 2.18
N GLY A 262 8.74 -3.30 3.24
CA GLY A 262 8.38 -2.49 4.41
C GLY A 262 8.54 -3.17 5.75
N GLY A 263 8.19 -4.46 5.88
CA GLY A 263 8.23 -5.18 7.15
C GLY A 263 9.62 -5.13 7.82
N ILE A 264 10.69 -5.23 7.02
CA ILE A 264 12.08 -5.12 7.49
C ILE A 264 12.69 -3.73 7.32
N MET A 265 11.97 -2.77 6.71
CA MET A 265 12.52 -1.48 6.32
C MET A 265 13.06 -0.66 7.51
N PRO A 266 12.37 -0.51 8.65
CA PRO A 266 12.92 0.24 9.79
C PRO A 266 14.21 -0.38 10.35
N MET A 267 14.30 -1.71 10.35
CA MET A 267 15.52 -2.41 10.77
C MET A 267 16.67 -2.15 9.80
N VAL A 268 16.42 -2.27 8.49
CA VAL A 268 17.41 -1.95 7.45
C VAL A 268 17.84 -0.49 7.55
N ALA A 269 16.91 0.44 7.77
CA ALA A 269 17.21 1.86 7.95
C ALA A 269 18.14 2.09 9.15
N ALA A 270 17.85 1.48 10.30
CA ALA A 270 18.72 1.58 11.48
C ALA A 270 20.13 1.01 11.23
N LEU A 271 20.24 -0.13 10.54
CA LEU A 271 21.53 -0.73 10.18
C LEU A 271 22.32 0.16 9.20
N LEU A 272 21.66 0.72 8.19
CA LEU A 272 22.28 1.61 7.22
C LEU A 272 22.69 2.95 7.85
N PHE A 273 21.91 3.46 8.80
CA PHE A 273 22.27 4.66 9.56
C PHE A 273 23.54 4.43 10.38
N ALA A 274 23.61 3.31 11.11
CA ALA A 274 24.79 2.94 11.89
C ALA A 274 26.02 2.71 10.99
N ALA A 275 25.87 1.98 9.88
CA ALA A 275 26.94 1.72 8.92
C ALA A 275 27.42 3.00 8.21
N GLY A 276 26.52 3.97 8.02
CA GLY A 276 26.81 5.28 7.42
C GLY A 276 27.43 6.29 8.39
N GLY A 277 27.87 5.86 9.58
CA GLY A 277 28.45 6.75 10.59
C GLY A 277 27.42 7.68 11.23
N GLN A 278 26.19 7.19 11.47
CA GLN A 278 25.07 7.98 11.99
C GLN A 278 24.62 9.07 11.00
N THR A 279 24.66 8.78 9.70
CA THR A 279 24.11 9.65 8.65
C THR A 279 23.07 8.92 7.82
N PRO A 280 22.01 9.58 7.35
CA PRO A 280 20.88 8.92 6.70
C PRO A 280 21.12 8.58 5.22
N TRP A 281 22.25 8.97 4.64
CA TRP A 281 22.47 8.93 3.19
C TRP A 281 22.47 7.51 2.61
N LEU A 282 22.92 6.51 3.38
CA LEU A 282 22.81 5.11 2.96
C LEU A 282 21.35 4.63 2.89
N ILE A 283 20.47 5.16 3.75
CA ILE A 283 19.03 4.92 3.69
C ILE A 283 18.45 5.50 2.41
N CYS A 284 18.82 6.75 2.06
CA CYS A 284 18.40 7.40 0.81
C CYS A 284 18.85 6.60 -0.43
N GLY A 285 20.10 6.11 -0.43
CA GLY A 285 20.62 5.26 -1.50
C GLY A 285 19.84 3.95 -1.64
N TYR A 286 19.56 3.28 -0.51
CA TYR A 286 18.76 2.06 -0.51
C TYR A 286 17.31 2.29 -0.97
N LEU A 287 16.65 3.35 -0.50
CA LEU A 287 15.31 3.72 -0.97
C LEU A 287 15.32 4.02 -2.48
N THR A 288 16.35 4.72 -2.97
CA THR A 288 16.52 5.00 -4.41
C THR A 288 16.68 3.71 -5.21
N LEU A 289 17.43 2.73 -4.71
CA LEU A 289 17.53 1.39 -5.33
C LEU A 289 16.15 0.72 -5.41
N LEU A 290 15.36 0.76 -4.32
CA LEU A 290 14.01 0.20 -4.33
C LEU A 290 13.09 0.95 -5.31
N CYS A 291 13.21 2.27 -5.44
CA CYS A 291 12.53 3.04 -6.48
C CYS A 291 12.91 2.58 -7.88
N VAL A 292 14.19 2.33 -8.16
CA VAL A 292 14.63 1.80 -9.45
C VAL A 292 14.01 0.43 -9.72
N LEU A 293 14.04 -0.49 -8.74
CA LEU A 293 13.45 -1.82 -8.87
C LEU A 293 11.93 -1.75 -9.10
N SER A 294 11.21 -0.89 -8.36
CA SER A 294 9.79 -0.64 -8.59
C SER A 294 9.52 -0.01 -9.95
N GLY A 295 10.39 0.88 -10.43
CA GLY A 295 10.28 1.50 -11.74
C GLY A 295 10.44 0.48 -12.87
N VAL A 296 11.42 -0.43 -12.75
CA VAL A 296 11.60 -1.55 -13.70
C VAL A 296 10.37 -2.46 -13.68
N ALA A 297 9.84 -2.81 -12.51
CA ALA A 297 8.62 -3.59 -12.39
C ALA A 297 7.41 -2.89 -13.04
N ALA A 298 7.25 -1.58 -12.83
CA ALA A 298 6.21 -0.77 -13.44
C ALA A 298 6.27 -0.74 -14.97
N LEU A 299 7.48 -0.68 -15.53
CA LEU A 299 7.68 -0.74 -16.99
C LEU A 299 7.38 -2.14 -17.54
N ALA A 300 7.65 -3.19 -16.77
CA ALA A 300 7.39 -4.58 -17.14
C ALA A 300 5.92 -5.02 -16.94
N ALA A 301 5.15 -4.31 -16.10
CA ALA A 301 3.76 -4.60 -15.78
C ALA A 301 2.81 -4.32 -16.95
N HIS A 302 1.77 -5.12 -17.10
CA HIS A 302 0.69 -4.85 -18.06
C HIS A 302 -0.16 -3.65 -17.59
N ASP A 303 -0.60 -2.76 -18.49
CA ASP A 303 -1.43 -1.58 -18.15
C ASP A 303 -2.67 -1.53 -19.07
N PRO A 304 -3.74 -2.29 -18.74
CA PRO A 304 -4.95 -2.33 -19.55
C PRO A 304 -5.66 -0.98 -19.60
N ALA A 305 -5.64 -0.21 -18.51
CA ALA A 305 -6.28 1.10 -18.44
C ALA A 305 -5.72 2.08 -19.49
N ARG A 306 -4.40 2.04 -19.73
CA ARG A 306 -3.78 2.81 -20.82
C ARG A 306 -4.19 2.31 -22.19
N ALA A 307 -4.29 0.99 -22.39
CA ALA A 307 -4.72 0.42 -23.67
C ALA A 307 -6.18 0.79 -24.01
N GLU A 308 -7.08 0.76 -23.01
CA GLU A 308 -8.47 1.19 -23.14
C GLU A 308 -8.58 2.71 -23.42
N ALA A 309 -7.81 3.54 -22.70
CA ALA A 309 -7.80 4.98 -22.93
C ALA A 309 -7.32 5.35 -24.35
N VAL A 310 -6.29 4.66 -24.86
CA VAL A 310 -5.79 4.82 -26.23
C VAL A 310 -6.81 4.33 -27.26
N ALA A 311 -7.49 3.21 -27.01
CA ALA A 311 -8.52 2.67 -27.89
C ALA A 311 -9.75 3.59 -27.98
N ALA A 312 -10.19 4.15 -26.85
CA ALA A 312 -11.29 5.10 -26.79
C ALA A 312 -10.97 6.39 -27.56
N GLN A 313 -9.73 6.90 -27.47
CA GLN A 313 -9.27 8.05 -28.25
C GLN A 313 -9.19 7.75 -29.75
N ALA A 314 -8.90 6.51 -30.13
CA ALA A 314 -8.86 6.05 -31.52
C ALA A 314 -10.24 5.71 -32.12
N GLY A 315 -11.32 5.82 -31.33
CA GLY A 315 -12.68 5.48 -31.79
C GLY A 315 -12.92 3.97 -32.00
N VAL A 316 -12.06 3.12 -31.44
CA VAL A 316 -12.17 1.65 -31.53
C VAL A 316 -12.87 1.12 -30.27
N SER A 317 -13.82 0.20 -30.44
CA SER A 317 -14.56 -0.38 -29.30
C SER A 317 -13.59 -1.04 -28.29
N PRO A 318 -13.66 -0.71 -26.99
CA PRO A 318 -12.78 -1.28 -25.96
C PRO A 318 -12.81 -2.81 -25.92
N ALA A 319 -13.94 -3.43 -26.27
CA ALA A 319 -14.12 -4.88 -26.31
C ALA A 319 -13.18 -5.58 -27.32
N ALA A 320 -12.77 -4.90 -28.40
CA ALA A 320 -11.84 -5.45 -29.38
C ALA A 320 -10.39 -5.51 -28.87
N VAL A 321 -10.05 -4.69 -27.87
CA VAL A 321 -8.70 -4.62 -27.29
C VAL A 321 -8.57 -5.57 -26.09
N VAL A 322 -9.59 -5.64 -25.24
CA VAL A 322 -9.61 -6.52 -24.05
C VAL A 322 -9.71 -8.00 -24.44
N GLY A 323 -10.43 -8.35 -25.52
CA GLY A 323 -10.53 -9.73 -26.02
C GLY A 323 -9.26 -10.29 -26.67
N SER A 324 -8.23 -9.46 -26.82
CA SER A 324 -6.96 -9.84 -27.47
C SER A 324 -5.78 -9.93 -26.51
N SER A 325 -6.04 -9.99 -25.19
CA SER A 325 -4.98 -10.13 -24.19
C SER A 325 -4.13 -11.35 -24.54
N PRO A 326 -2.87 -11.18 -25.01
CA PRO A 326 -1.94 -12.27 -24.97
C PRO A 326 -1.63 -12.35 -23.48
N ALA A 327 -2.30 -13.27 -22.79
CA ALA A 327 -1.77 -13.80 -21.55
C ALA A 327 -0.26 -13.93 -21.75
N LEU A 328 0.54 -13.50 -20.77
CA LEU A 328 2.00 -13.63 -20.78
C LEU A 328 2.46 -15.11 -20.78
N THR A 329 1.66 -16.00 -21.36
CA THR A 329 1.94 -17.34 -21.84
C THR A 329 2.64 -17.25 -23.21
N ARG A 330 3.95 -17.04 -23.19
CA ARG A 330 4.81 -17.75 -24.14
C ARG A 330 5.92 -18.43 -23.34
N PRO A 331 6.27 -19.67 -23.73
CA PRO A 331 6.99 -20.64 -22.91
C PRO A 331 8.34 -20.13 -22.43
#